data_AF-A0A970VL41-F1
#
_entry.id   AF-A0A970VL41-F1
#
_cell.length_a   1.000
_cell.length_b   1.000
_cell.length_c   1.000
_cell.angle_alpha   90.00
_cell.angle_beta   90.00
_cell.angle_gamma   90.00
#
_symmetry.space_group_name_H-M   'P 1'
#
loop_
_entity.id
_entity.type
_entity.pdbx_description
1 polymer ?
#
loop_
_entity_poly.entity_id
_entity_poly.type
_entity_poly.pdbx_seq_one_letter_code
_entity_poly.pdbx_strand_id
1 'polypeptide(L)'
;MSSHNHETEHDHTCNHEHNEHEHCHHDHGEHEHCHHTHGEHEHCGCSGEHHGEPVEISDQEHSFLHSFVHHPYLPLARFLMASTKSSHIESIALAPVYLTDNTLNVPEVRQVGDMLAGLEDKGIISLDYDMPLGNYDYKPYQDSAAFHALEDVVREGSQQEGFLFDRAIIETGSMALTEFGQQVMSQLCCHECHE
;
A
#
# COMPACT_ATOMS: atom_id res chain seq x y z
N MET A 1 24.00 -10.81 -74.21
CA MET A 1 24.99 -9.78 -74.60
C MET A 1 24.72 -8.57 -73.74
N SER A 2 25.76 -8.04 -73.09
CA SER A 2 25.87 -6.65 -72.64
C SER A 2 24.93 -6.22 -71.49
N SER A 3 25.21 -5.25 -70.64
CA SER A 3 26.40 -4.48 -70.28
C SER A 3 26.02 -3.65 -69.05
N HIS A 4 27.04 -3.04 -68.45
CA HIS A 4 27.05 -2.14 -67.28
C HIS A 4 26.14 -0.89 -67.34
N ASN A 5 25.89 -0.37 -66.12
CA ASN A 5 25.81 1.03 -65.62
C ASN A 5 24.93 2.08 -66.33
N HIS A 6 24.13 2.82 -65.55
CA HIS A 6 24.28 4.28 -65.38
C HIS A 6 23.47 4.83 -64.20
N GLU A 7 24.03 5.84 -63.53
CA GLU A 7 23.42 6.70 -62.50
C GLU A 7 22.43 7.72 -63.11
N THR A 8 21.71 8.45 -62.24
CA THR A 8 21.52 9.93 -62.23
C THR A 8 20.05 10.39 -62.06
N GLU A 9 19.80 11.04 -60.92
CA GLU A 9 19.00 12.27 -60.64
C GLU A 9 17.45 12.39 -60.76
N HIS A 10 16.94 13.00 -59.67
CA HIS A 10 16.04 14.16 -59.57
C HIS A 10 14.50 14.04 -59.51
N ASP A 11 14.02 14.79 -58.51
CA ASP A 11 12.83 15.65 -58.45
C ASP A 11 11.56 15.04 -57.84
N HIS A 12 11.11 15.66 -56.74
CA HIS A 12 9.70 16.04 -56.54
C HIS A 12 9.60 17.12 -55.45
N THR A 13 9.43 18.34 -55.91
CA THR A 13 8.84 19.52 -55.25
C THR A 13 7.52 19.25 -54.52
N CYS A 14 7.32 19.91 -53.37
CA CYS A 14 5.99 20.28 -52.86
C CYS A 14 6.01 21.70 -52.27
N ASN A 15 5.26 22.60 -52.90
CA ASN A 15 4.90 23.94 -52.42
C ASN A 15 3.98 23.87 -51.19
N HIS A 16 4.15 24.78 -50.23
CA HIS A 16 2.99 25.47 -49.64
C HIS A 16 3.36 26.86 -49.12
N GLU A 17 2.38 27.76 -49.27
CA GLU A 17 2.44 29.22 -49.31
C GLU A 17 2.70 29.92 -47.97
N HIS A 18 3.35 31.09 -48.05
CA HIS A 18 3.50 32.05 -46.96
C HIS A 18 2.21 32.86 -46.76
N ASN A 19 1.79 33.05 -45.51
CA ASN A 19 0.95 34.16 -45.14
C ASN A 19 1.53 34.84 -43.88
N GLU A 20 1.72 36.14 -44.01
CA GLU A 20 2.30 37.05 -43.02
C GLU A 20 1.25 37.38 -41.94
N HIS A 21 1.66 37.53 -40.68
CA HIS A 21 1.40 38.72 -39.84
C HIS A 21 1.80 38.50 -38.36
N GLU A 22 2.51 39.51 -37.85
CA GLU A 22 2.50 40.06 -36.49
C GLU A 22 3.44 39.54 -35.38
N HIS A 23 4.49 40.35 -35.21
CA HIS A 23 5.40 40.62 -34.08
C HIS A 23 4.94 40.34 -32.64
N CYS A 24 5.89 39.89 -31.81
CA CYS A 24 6.31 40.58 -30.57
C CYS A 24 7.74 40.19 -30.16
N HIS A 25 8.41 41.13 -29.50
CA HIS A 25 9.85 41.31 -29.26
C HIS A 25 10.48 40.52 -28.08
N HIS A 26 11.75 40.11 -28.23
CA HIS A 26 12.97 40.36 -27.39
C HIS A 26 13.96 39.22 -27.66
N ASP A 27 15.14 39.37 -28.24
CA ASP A 27 16.32 40.23 -28.02
C ASP A 27 17.36 39.67 -27.02
N HIS A 28 18.59 39.54 -27.54
CA HIS A 28 19.92 39.19 -26.98
C HIS A 28 20.06 37.94 -26.07
N GLY A 29 21.05 37.04 -26.22
CA GLY A 29 22.24 36.98 -27.04
C GLY A 29 23.12 35.78 -26.60
N GLU A 30 23.91 35.29 -27.56
CA GLU A 30 25.24 34.66 -27.44
C GLU A 30 25.45 33.30 -26.74
N HIS A 31 25.79 32.31 -27.59
CA HIS A 31 26.88 31.29 -27.46
C HIS A 31 26.82 30.30 -26.26
N GLU A 32 27.00 28.98 -26.38
CA GLU A 32 27.90 28.17 -27.20
C GLU A 32 27.34 26.75 -27.48
N HIS A 33 27.94 26.13 -28.49
CA HIS A 33 27.71 24.78 -29.00
C HIS A 33 27.67 23.66 -27.95
N CYS A 34 26.72 22.73 -28.11
CA CYS A 34 26.95 21.30 -27.89
C CYS A 34 26.28 20.49 -29.00
N HIS A 35 27.10 20.01 -29.94
CA HIS A 35 26.78 18.89 -30.82
C HIS A 35 26.60 17.64 -29.96
N HIS A 36 25.39 17.06 -29.91
CA HIS A 36 25.26 15.63 -29.61
C HIS A 36 24.26 14.97 -30.57
N THR A 37 24.83 14.02 -31.30
CA THR A 37 24.23 13.09 -32.23
C THR A 37 23.13 12.26 -31.59
N HIS A 38 22.05 12.03 -32.36
CA HIS A 38 21.00 11.08 -32.03
C HIS A 38 21.58 9.69 -31.73
N GLY A 39 21.43 9.25 -30.48
CA GLY A 39 21.51 7.86 -30.06
C GLY A 39 20.22 7.54 -29.34
N GLU A 40 19.47 6.57 -29.86
CA GLU A 40 18.22 6.07 -29.31
C GLU A 40 18.43 5.60 -27.86
N HIS A 41 17.81 6.27 -26.91
CA HIS A 41 17.60 5.76 -25.56
C HIS A 41 16.21 6.17 -25.10
N GLU A 42 15.26 5.24 -25.24
CA GLU A 42 14.04 5.24 -24.44
C GLU A 42 14.42 4.84 -23.01
N HIS A 43 14.81 5.82 -22.19
CA HIS A 43 14.79 5.66 -20.74
C HIS A 43 13.81 6.67 -20.14
N CYS A 44 12.80 6.09 -19.51
CA CYS A 44 11.77 6.70 -18.70
C CYS A 44 12.38 7.71 -17.71
N GLY A 45 12.21 8.99 -17.98
CA GLY A 45 12.59 10.08 -17.08
C GLY A 45 11.50 10.32 -16.03
N CYS A 46 11.51 9.53 -14.97
CA CYS A 46 10.85 9.87 -13.71
C CYS A 46 11.93 10.00 -12.62
N SER A 47 12.62 11.14 -12.59
CA SER A 47 13.57 11.49 -11.53
C SER A 47 12.97 12.61 -10.68
N GLY A 48 11.97 12.25 -9.88
CA GLY A 48 11.54 13.03 -8.73
C GLY A 48 12.16 12.42 -7.48
N GLU A 49 13.38 12.84 -7.14
CA GLU A 49 14.03 12.47 -5.88
C GLU A 49 13.32 13.17 -4.71
N HIS A 50 12.27 12.52 -4.19
CA HIS A 50 11.79 12.79 -2.84
C HIS A 50 12.65 12.00 -1.86
N HIS A 51 13.83 12.54 -1.51
CA HIS A 51 14.64 12.03 -0.41
C HIS A 51 13.95 12.35 0.92
N GLY A 52 12.90 11.59 1.24
CA GLY A 52 12.50 11.36 2.62
C GLY A 52 13.56 10.50 3.31
N GLU A 53 13.72 10.64 4.62
CA GLU A 53 14.59 9.73 5.36
C GLU A 53 14.11 8.27 5.15
N PRO A 54 15.03 7.30 4.99
CA PRO A 54 14.65 5.90 4.83
C PRO A 54 13.81 5.46 6.03
N VAL A 55 12.62 4.93 5.78
CA VAL A 55 11.80 4.35 6.86
C VAL A 55 12.42 3.05 7.29
N GLU A 56 12.73 2.93 8.59
CA GLU A 56 13.23 1.69 9.16
C GLU A 56 12.11 0.64 9.20
N ILE A 57 12.35 -0.50 8.54
CA ILE A 57 11.47 -1.66 8.50
C ILE A 57 12.23 -2.84 9.10
N SER A 58 11.66 -3.47 10.13
CA SER A 58 12.21 -4.69 10.72
C SER A 58 11.95 -5.91 9.83
N ASP A 59 12.72 -6.99 10.00
CA ASP A 59 12.53 -8.23 9.24
C ASP A 59 11.11 -8.82 9.38
N GLN A 60 10.51 -8.66 10.56
CA GLN A 60 9.15 -9.11 10.83
C GLN A 60 8.12 -8.27 10.06
N GLU A 61 8.25 -6.95 10.08
CA GLU A 61 7.42 -6.03 9.29
C GLU A 61 7.60 -6.28 7.80
N HIS A 62 8.84 -6.47 7.33
CA HIS A 62 9.15 -6.80 5.95
C HIS A 62 8.42 -8.08 5.49
N SER A 63 8.56 -9.15 6.28
CA SER A 63 7.91 -10.43 6.03
C SER A 63 6.39 -10.30 5.99
N PHE A 64 5.82 -9.49 6.87
CA PHE A 64 4.39 -9.20 6.87
C PHE A 64 3.97 -8.40 5.63
N LEU A 65 4.68 -7.33 5.28
CA LEU A 65 4.35 -6.50 4.13
C LEU A 65 4.41 -7.28 2.81
N HIS A 66 5.28 -8.28 2.74
CA HIS A 66 5.36 -9.19 1.60
C HIS A 66 4.07 -9.98 1.34
N SER A 67 3.18 -10.13 2.35
CA SER A 67 1.88 -10.78 2.18
C SER A 67 0.93 -9.98 1.27
N PHE A 68 1.11 -8.67 1.14
CA PHE A 68 0.32 -7.81 0.25
C PHE A 68 0.63 -8.04 -1.24
N VAL A 69 1.78 -8.63 -1.58
CA VAL A 69 2.15 -8.97 -2.97
C VAL A 69 1.15 -9.94 -3.58
N HIS A 70 0.64 -10.87 -2.77
CA HIS A 70 -0.34 -11.87 -3.22
C HIS A 70 -1.79 -11.44 -2.99
N HIS A 71 -2.01 -10.56 -2.01
CA HIS A 71 -3.34 -10.13 -1.59
C HIS A 71 -3.35 -8.61 -1.36
N PRO A 72 -3.88 -7.81 -2.30
CA PRO A 72 -3.88 -6.35 -2.17
C PRO A 72 -4.60 -5.83 -0.92
N TYR A 73 -5.49 -6.65 -0.36
CA TYR A 73 -6.17 -6.40 0.90
C TYR A 73 -6.08 -7.64 1.78
N LEU A 74 -5.87 -7.42 3.08
CA LEU A 74 -5.84 -8.48 4.10
C LEU A 74 -7.00 -8.31 5.08
N PRO A 75 -7.47 -9.40 5.70
CA PRO A 75 -8.53 -9.33 6.70
C PRO A 75 -8.04 -8.56 7.93
N LEU A 76 -8.96 -7.88 8.62
CA LEU A 76 -8.70 -7.21 9.89
C LEU A 76 -9.87 -7.46 10.83
N ALA A 77 -9.62 -7.46 12.13
CA ALA A 77 -10.67 -7.40 13.12
C ALA A 77 -10.26 -6.57 14.34
N ARG A 78 -11.25 -6.23 15.17
CA ARG A 78 -11.05 -5.84 16.56
C ARG A 78 -12.05 -6.57 17.44
N PHE A 79 -11.62 -6.89 18.66
CA PHE A 79 -12.46 -7.55 19.65
C PHE A 79 -12.93 -6.53 20.68
N LEU A 80 -14.23 -6.53 20.96
CA LEU A 80 -14.88 -5.59 21.86
C LEU A 80 -15.66 -6.32 22.93
N MET A 81 -15.85 -5.64 24.05
CA MET A 81 -16.84 -5.96 25.06
C MET A 81 -18.00 -4.99 24.91
N ALA A 82 -19.23 -5.49 24.97
CA ALA A 82 -20.44 -4.70 24.82
C ALA A 82 -21.49 -5.07 25.87
N SER A 83 -22.48 -4.19 26.03
CA SER A 83 -23.63 -4.42 26.91
C SER A 83 -24.90 -4.63 26.09
N THR A 84 -25.64 -5.71 26.33
CA THR A 84 -26.98 -5.90 25.75
C THR A 84 -27.99 -4.88 26.26
N LYS A 85 -27.68 -4.20 27.37
CA LYS A 85 -28.54 -3.19 28.02
C LYS A 85 -28.44 -1.81 27.36
N SER A 86 -27.38 -1.54 26.59
CA SER A 86 -27.19 -0.26 25.90
C SER A 86 -26.21 -0.40 24.74
N SER A 87 -26.64 0.00 23.55
CA SER A 87 -25.80 0.05 22.35
C SER A 87 -24.70 1.12 22.39
N HIS A 88 -24.70 2.00 23.39
CA HIS A 88 -23.66 3.03 23.56
C HIS A 88 -22.52 2.57 24.49
N ILE A 89 -22.62 1.37 25.05
CA ILE A 89 -21.63 0.83 25.98
C ILE A 89 -20.86 -0.26 25.26
N GLU A 90 -19.73 0.14 24.71
CA GLU A 90 -18.75 -0.73 24.05
C GLU A 90 -17.34 -0.31 24.46
N SER A 91 -16.44 -1.28 24.56
CA SER A 91 -15.03 -1.04 24.85
C SER A 91 -14.18 -1.99 24.02
N ILE A 92 -13.18 -1.45 23.33
CA ILE A 92 -12.20 -2.24 22.60
C ILE A 92 -11.33 -3.00 23.62
N ALA A 93 -11.28 -4.32 23.50
CA ALA A 93 -10.44 -5.19 24.32
C ALA A 93 -9.12 -5.53 23.61
N LEU A 94 -9.16 -5.72 22.29
CA LEU A 94 -7.99 -6.04 21.48
C LEU A 94 -8.14 -5.46 20.07
N ALA A 95 -7.21 -4.61 19.67
CA ALA A 95 -7.10 -4.05 18.33
C ALA A 95 -5.66 -3.57 18.08
N PRO A 96 -5.16 -3.67 16.85
CA PRO A 96 -5.73 -4.44 15.74
C PRO A 96 -5.55 -5.96 15.93
N VAL A 97 -6.43 -6.76 15.31
CA VAL A 97 -6.36 -8.22 15.30
C VAL A 97 -6.20 -8.72 13.87
N TYR A 98 -5.09 -9.42 13.63
CA TYR A 98 -4.84 -10.20 12.43
C TYR A 98 -4.41 -11.60 12.84
N LEU A 99 -5.07 -12.62 12.29
CA LEU A 99 -4.78 -14.01 12.60
C LEU A 99 -4.15 -14.70 11.40
N THR A 100 -2.93 -15.21 11.59
CA THR A 100 -2.31 -16.17 10.66
C THR A 100 -2.80 -17.59 10.91
N ASP A 101 -3.23 -17.87 12.14
CA ASP A 101 -3.82 -19.13 12.60
C ASP A 101 -4.78 -18.86 13.77
N ASN A 102 -5.80 -19.70 13.95
CA ASN A 102 -6.83 -19.50 14.98
C ASN A 102 -6.40 -19.99 16.38
N THR A 103 -5.26 -20.66 16.51
CA THR A 103 -4.74 -21.11 17.81
C THR A 103 -3.94 -20.04 18.55
N LEU A 104 -3.67 -18.89 17.90
CA LEU A 104 -2.94 -17.78 18.52
C LEU A 104 -3.65 -17.31 19.80
N ASN A 105 -2.88 -17.23 20.88
CA ASN A 105 -3.35 -16.74 22.16
C ASN A 105 -3.32 -15.20 22.22
N VAL A 106 -3.93 -14.62 23.27
CA VAL A 106 -4.03 -13.16 23.41
C VAL A 106 -2.67 -12.44 23.36
N PRO A 107 -1.62 -12.88 24.09
CA PRO A 107 -0.27 -12.30 23.94
C PRO A 107 0.28 -12.31 22.51
N GLU A 108 0.15 -13.41 21.78
CA GLU A 108 0.64 -13.53 20.40
C GLU A 108 -0.13 -12.60 19.45
N VAL A 109 -1.45 -12.56 19.57
CA VAL A 109 -2.29 -11.64 18.80
C VAL A 109 -1.94 -10.19 19.12
N ARG A 110 -1.65 -9.86 20.38
CA ARG A 110 -1.21 -8.52 20.77
C ARG A 110 0.12 -8.15 20.13
N GLN A 111 1.08 -9.07 20.08
CA GLN A 111 2.38 -8.82 19.43
C GLN A 111 2.21 -8.52 17.93
N VAL A 112 1.34 -9.26 17.24
CA VAL A 112 0.98 -8.96 15.84
C VAL A 112 0.29 -7.60 15.76
N GLY A 113 -0.63 -7.32 16.68
CA GLY A 113 -1.34 -6.05 16.74
C GLY A 113 -0.42 -4.83 16.93
N ASP A 114 0.57 -4.94 17.81
CA ASP A 114 1.56 -3.89 18.06
C ASP A 114 2.41 -3.62 16.82
N MET A 115 2.79 -4.66 16.07
CA MET A 115 3.47 -4.53 14.77
C MET A 115 2.59 -3.80 13.74
N LEU A 116 1.31 -4.17 13.63
CA LEU A 116 0.38 -3.51 12.70
C LEU A 116 0.15 -2.04 13.07
N ALA A 117 0.00 -1.73 14.36
CA ALA A 117 -0.09 -0.36 14.83
C ALA A 117 1.17 0.45 14.46
N GLY A 118 2.36 -0.14 14.62
CA GLY A 118 3.62 0.48 14.19
C GLY A 118 3.67 0.75 12.67
N LEU A 119 3.16 -0.16 11.84
CA LEU A 119 3.07 0.04 10.39
C LEU A 119 2.05 1.11 10.00
N GLU A 120 0.93 1.19 10.71
CA GLU A 120 -0.08 2.24 10.54
C GLU A 120 0.47 3.61 10.96
N ASP A 121 1.17 3.69 12.09
CA ASP A 121 1.82 4.91 12.58
C ASP A 121 2.89 5.43 11.60
N LYS A 122 3.59 4.51 10.93
CA LYS A 122 4.52 4.82 9.82
C LYS A 122 3.81 5.24 8.53
N GLY A 123 2.48 5.17 8.48
CA GLY A 123 1.67 5.48 7.31
C GLY A 123 1.79 4.47 6.17
N ILE A 124 2.30 3.26 6.44
CA ILE A 124 2.57 2.23 5.42
C ILE A 124 1.29 1.45 5.10
N ILE A 125 0.49 1.15 6.11
CA ILE A 125 -0.81 0.48 5.96
C ILE A 125 -1.94 1.38 6.46
N SER A 126 -3.14 1.13 5.95
CA SER A 126 -4.39 1.67 6.50
C SER A 126 -5.22 0.54 7.10
N LEU A 127 -5.82 0.78 8.26
CA LEU A 127 -6.74 -0.14 8.92
C LEU A 127 -8.18 0.41 8.83
N ASP A 128 -9.07 -0.33 8.18
CA ASP A 128 -10.47 0.08 7.98
C ASP A 128 -11.42 -0.95 8.60
N TYR A 129 -12.11 -0.58 9.67
CA TYR A 129 -13.07 -1.43 10.40
C TYR A 129 -14.50 -1.36 9.87
N ASP A 130 -14.77 -0.50 8.88
CA ASP A 130 -16.09 -0.35 8.26
C ASP A 130 -16.17 -1.11 6.93
N MET A 131 -15.03 -1.59 6.40
CA MET A 131 -14.93 -2.27 5.11
C MET A 131 -14.37 -3.69 5.25
N PRO A 132 -15.18 -4.68 5.66
CA PRO A 132 -14.76 -6.08 5.66
C PRO A 132 -14.58 -6.63 4.24
N LEU A 133 -13.62 -7.54 4.09
CA LEU A 133 -13.43 -8.26 2.82
C LEU A 133 -14.62 -9.16 2.48
N GLY A 134 -15.33 -8.84 1.38
CA GLY A 134 -16.55 -9.54 0.99
C GLY A 134 -16.40 -11.03 0.64
N ASN A 135 -15.21 -11.48 0.27
CA ASN A 135 -14.92 -12.88 -0.11
C ASN A 135 -14.03 -13.60 0.91
N TYR A 136 -13.87 -13.06 2.12
CA TYR A 136 -13.05 -13.66 3.17
C TYR A 136 -13.94 -14.28 4.25
N ASP A 137 -13.59 -15.50 4.69
CA ASP A 137 -14.27 -16.16 5.80
C ASP A 137 -13.66 -15.69 7.14
N TYR A 138 -14.41 -14.88 7.89
CA TYR A 138 -14.01 -14.41 9.23
C TYR A 138 -14.31 -15.41 10.35
N LYS A 139 -14.88 -16.58 10.05
CA LYS A 139 -15.14 -17.61 11.07
C LYS A 139 -13.90 -18.00 11.89
N PRO A 140 -12.66 -18.08 11.34
CA PRO A 140 -11.47 -18.33 12.15
C PRO A 140 -11.22 -17.32 13.27
N TYR A 141 -11.72 -16.08 13.15
CA TYR A 141 -11.64 -15.09 14.22
C TYR A 141 -12.61 -15.40 15.35
N GLN A 142 -13.82 -15.86 15.02
CA GLN A 142 -14.83 -16.32 15.99
C GLN A 142 -14.35 -17.58 16.72
N ASP A 143 -13.77 -18.53 15.98
CA ASP A 143 -13.27 -19.79 16.52
C ASP A 143 -11.85 -19.65 17.13
N SER A 144 -11.33 -18.42 17.31
CA SER A 144 -9.96 -18.20 17.75
C SER A 144 -9.80 -18.36 19.27
N ALA A 145 -8.64 -18.89 19.68
CA ALA A 145 -8.29 -19.00 21.10
C ALA A 145 -8.32 -17.64 21.81
N ALA A 146 -7.87 -16.57 21.13
CA ALA A 146 -7.92 -15.22 21.66
C ALA A 146 -9.36 -14.69 21.84
N PHE A 147 -10.28 -14.98 20.92
CA PHE A 147 -11.68 -14.54 21.07
C PHE A 147 -12.40 -15.33 22.17
N HIS A 148 -12.22 -16.65 22.24
CA HIS A 148 -12.78 -17.46 23.33
C HIS A 148 -12.27 -16.98 24.70
N ALA A 149 -11.00 -16.57 24.81
CA ALA A 149 -10.49 -15.98 26.05
C ALA A 149 -11.22 -14.67 26.43
N LEU A 150 -11.62 -13.85 25.46
CA LEU A 150 -12.44 -12.67 25.72
C LEU A 150 -13.86 -13.05 26.16
N GLU A 151 -14.47 -14.07 25.52
CA GLU A 151 -15.78 -14.59 25.94
C GLU A 151 -15.76 -15.05 27.39
N ASP A 152 -14.70 -15.73 27.83
CA ASP A 152 -14.52 -16.13 29.23
C ASP A 152 -14.42 -14.93 30.17
N VAL A 153 -13.63 -13.91 29.82
CA VAL A 153 -13.52 -12.66 30.60
C VAL A 153 -14.87 -11.97 30.74
N VAL A 154 -15.63 -11.86 29.64
CA VAL A 154 -16.95 -11.23 29.67
C VAL A 154 -17.93 -12.05 30.50
N ARG A 155 -17.94 -13.38 30.33
CA ARG A 155 -18.80 -14.30 31.07
C ARG A 155 -18.54 -14.19 32.57
N GLU A 156 -17.28 -14.22 32.99
CA GLU A 156 -16.89 -14.10 34.40
C GLU A 156 -17.17 -12.70 34.95
N GLY A 157 -16.83 -11.65 34.20
CA GLY A 157 -17.09 -10.27 34.56
C GLY A 157 -18.58 -9.99 34.76
N SER A 158 -19.45 -10.54 33.90
CA SER A 158 -20.91 -10.32 33.97
C SER A 158 -21.57 -10.79 35.27
N GLN A 159 -20.89 -11.65 36.03
CA GLN A 159 -21.33 -12.15 37.33
C GLN A 159 -20.93 -11.21 38.49
N GLN A 160 -20.07 -10.22 38.24
CA GLN A 160 -19.57 -9.30 39.24
C GLN A 160 -20.43 -8.03 39.29
N GLU A 161 -20.68 -7.54 40.51
CA GLU A 161 -21.41 -6.30 40.71
C GLU A 161 -20.64 -5.12 40.10
N GLY A 162 -21.31 -4.32 39.28
CA GLY A 162 -20.73 -3.14 38.63
C GLY A 162 -20.02 -3.39 37.30
N PHE A 163 -19.85 -4.64 36.85
CA PHE A 163 -19.36 -4.92 35.50
C PHE A 163 -20.44 -4.62 34.46
N LEU A 164 -20.09 -3.85 33.43
CA LEU A 164 -21.06 -3.29 32.48
C LEU A 164 -21.32 -4.18 31.27
N PHE A 165 -20.35 -5.02 30.90
CA PHE A 165 -20.36 -5.78 29.66
C PHE A 165 -20.89 -7.21 29.88
N ASP A 166 -21.62 -7.74 28.90
CA ASP A 166 -22.22 -9.07 28.94
C ASP A 166 -22.11 -9.82 27.60
N ARG A 167 -21.47 -9.20 26.59
CA ARG A 167 -21.20 -9.81 25.29
C ARG A 167 -19.80 -9.46 24.77
N ALA A 168 -19.11 -10.45 24.21
CA ALA A 168 -17.93 -10.23 23.36
C ALA A 168 -18.39 -10.07 21.90
N ILE A 169 -17.77 -9.15 21.16
CA ILE A 169 -18.10 -8.84 19.76
C ILE A 169 -16.82 -8.82 18.94
N ILE A 170 -16.93 -9.27 17.69
CA ILE A 170 -15.92 -9.05 16.66
C ILE A 170 -16.47 -8.03 15.68
N GLU A 171 -15.75 -6.94 15.47
CA GLU A 171 -15.94 -6.08 14.31
C GLU A 171 -14.86 -6.40 13.29
N THR A 172 -15.28 -6.64 12.06
CA THR A 172 -14.43 -7.08 10.96
C THR A 172 -14.18 -5.94 9.99
N GLY A 173 -13.00 -5.94 9.40
CA GLY A 173 -12.53 -4.88 8.54
C GLY A 173 -11.54 -5.40 7.52
N SER A 174 -10.84 -4.50 6.87
CA SER A 174 -9.73 -4.84 5.99
C SER A 174 -8.55 -3.91 6.23
N MET A 175 -7.41 -4.33 5.73
CA MET A 175 -6.21 -3.52 5.70
C MET A 175 -5.62 -3.56 4.29
N ALA A 176 -4.95 -2.47 3.93
CA ALA A 176 -4.32 -2.28 2.63
C ALA A 176 -3.01 -1.51 2.79
N LEU A 177 -2.12 -1.62 1.81
CA LEU A 177 -1.00 -0.68 1.68
C LEU A 177 -1.54 0.70 1.28
N THR A 178 -1.02 1.74 1.91
CA THR A 178 -1.22 3.13 1.46
C THR A 178 -0.38 3.38 0.20
N GLU A 179 -0.56 4.55 -0.45
CA GLU A 179 0.33 4.98 -1.53
C GLU A 179 1.79 5.02 -1.08
N PHE A 180 2.04 5.47 0.15
CA PHE A 180 3.38 5.47 0.74
C PHE A 180 3.90 4.04 0.98
N GLY A 181 3.07 3.14 1.50
CA GLY A 181 3.46 1.74 1.68
C GLY A 181 3.79 1.01 0.37
N GLN A 182 3.11 1.35 -0.72
CA GLN A 182 3.43 0.82 -2.06
C GLN A 182 4.81 1.29 -2.56
N GLN A 183 5.18 2.55 -2.27
CA GLN A 183 6.51 3.08 -2.58
C GLN A 183 7.59 2.37 -1.76
N VAL A 184 7.36 2.19 -0.45
CA VAL A 184 8.28 1.45 0.43
C VAL A 184 8.49 0.01 -0.08
N MET A 185 7.41 -0.69 -0.42
CA MET A 185 7.50 -2.05 -0.97
C MET A 185 8.27 -2.12 -2.30
N SER A 186 8.08 -1.13 -3.18
CA SER A 186 8.81 -1.07 -4.45
C SER A 186 10.33 -0.94 -4.22
N GLN A 187 10.75 -0.16 -3.24
CA GLN A 187 12.17 0.01 -2.90
C GLN A 187 12.78 -1.27 -2.31
N LEU A 188 12.02 -1.98 -1.47
CA LEU A 188 12.43 -3.25 -0.88
C LEU A 188 12.67 -4.32 -1.95
N CYS A 189 11.73 -4.51 -2.88
CA CYS A 189 11.86 -5.49 -3.97
C CYS A 189 13.00 -5.16 -4.96
N CYS A 190 13.32 -3.87 -5.16
CA CYS A 190 14.47 -3.48 -5.98
C CYS A 190 15.82 -3.83 -5.33
N HIS A 191 15.89 -3.84 -4.00
CA HIS A 191 17.14 -4.17 -3.28
C HIS A 191 17.46 -5.68 -3.35
N GLU A 192 16.43 -6.53 -3.30
CA GLU A 192 16.56 -7.99 -3.36
C GLU A 192 17.04 -8.53 -4.73
N CYS A 193 16.96 -7.72 -5.80
CA CYS A 193 17.42 -8.12 -7.14
C CYS A 193 18.93 -7.98 -7.36
N HIS A 194 19.68 -7.46 -6.37
CA HIS A 194 21.10 -7.13 -6.48
C HIS A 194 22.03 -7.97 -5.59
N GLU A 195 21.52 -9.00 -4.89
CA GLU A 195 22.32 -9.94 -4.09
C GLU A 195 22.62 -11.27 -4.80
#